data_AF-A0A4P9W6K6-F1
#
_entry.id   AF-A0A4P9W6K6-F1
#
_cell.length_a   1.000
_cell.length_b   1.000
_cell.length_c   1.000
_cell.angle_alpha   90.00
_cell.angle_beta   90.00
_cell.angle_gamma   90.00
#
_symmetry.space_group_name_H-M   'P 1'
#
loop_
_entity.id
_entity.type
_entity.pdbx_description
1 polymer ?
#
loop_
_entity_poly.entity_id
_entity_poly.type
_entity_poly.pdbx_seq_one_letter_code
_entity_poly.pdbx_strand_id
1 'polypeptide(L)'
;MAVPHLEANTLPHLKVAEVHGICYSRFLLRSLTANRPPLRRLALGHELGKSLRNFATLLRACPSITHLDLSSAREISDATLAVLKDHPPRTTLRLHAHLFDPSGRRLRQATFTTNGLQRLLKVRGSNLKLLDIADNLLINYDLLACIACLSRTSPLLEILHLGYRERGRAMSVADVAFISDLKRGYPKLRNVGLGTWLQS
;
A
#
# COMPACT_ATOMS: atom_id res chain seq x y z
N MET A 1 -24.20 17.93 -11.19
CA MET A 1 -24.43 17.71 -9.73
C MET A 1 -23.19 18.19 -8.99
N ALA A 2 -23.34 19.16 -8.08
CA ALA A 2 -22.24 19.63 -7.25
C ALA A 2 -21.94 18.58 -6.18
N VAL A 3 -20.70 18.08 -6.12
CA VAL A 3 -20.27 17.19 -5.04
C VAL A 3 -20.19 18.04 -3.77
N PRO A 4 -20.86 17.67 -2.66
CA PRO A 4 -20.79 18.45 -1.44
C PRO A 4 -19.34 18.60 -1.02
N HIS A 5 -18.93 19.84 -0.75
CA HIS A 5 -17.64 20.14 -0.17
C HIS A 5 -17.58 19.45 1.19
N LEU A 6 -16.83 18.35 1.29
CA LEU A 6 -16.63 17.69 2.56
C LEU A 6 -15.76 18.59 3.43
N GLU A 7 -16.40 19.39 4.28
CA GLU A 7 -15.71 20.21 5.28
C GLU A 7 -15.21 19.31 6.40
N ALA A 8 -14.10 18.59 6.16
CA ALA A 8 -13.48 17.77 7.20
C ALA A 8 -13.02 18.59 8.43
N ASN A 9 -13.11 19.93 8.34
CA ASN A 9 -12.97 20.93 9.42
C ASN A 9 -13.98 20.74 10.56
N THR A 10 -15.10 20.08 10.27
CA THR A 10 -16.14 19.78 11.25
C THR A 10 -15.95 18.43 11.95
N LEU A 11 -14.91 17.67 11.58
CA LEU A 11 -14.68 16.28 12.05
C LEU A 11 -13.34 16.11 12.78
N PRO A 12 -13.11 16.78 13.93
CA PRO A 12 -11.82 16.77 14.62
C PRO A 12 -11.44 15.38 15.18
N HIS A 13 -12.41 14.49 15.38
CA HIS A 13 -12.20 13.14 15.90
C HIS A 13 -12.18 12.06 14.81
N LEU A 14 -12.03 12.44 13.54
CA LEU A 14 -12.05 11.51 12.42
C LEU A 14 -10.92 10.47 12.54
N LYS A 15 -11.29 9.19 12.58
CA LYS A 15 -10.35 8.06 12.69
C LYS A 15 -10.11 7.34 11.36
N VAL A 16 -11.03 7.46 10.42
CA VAL A 16 -11.01 6.76 9.13
C VAL A 16 -11.37 7.75 8.04
N ALA A 17 -10.53 7.85 7.02
CA ALA A 17 -10.80 8.63 5.82
C ALA A 17 -10.53 7.76 4.59
N GLU A 18 -11.55 7.51 3.79
CA GLU A 18 -11.46 6.69 2.59
C GLU A 18 -11.99 7.48 1.40
N VAL A 19 -11.12 7.74 0.42
CA VAL A 19 -11.44 8.55 -0.75
C VAL A 19 -11.14 7.74 -1.99
N HIS A 20 -12.20 7.17 -2.56
CA HIS A 20 -12.16 6.38 -3.78
C HIS A 20 -12.74 7.19 -4.95
N GLY A 21 -12.24 6.93 -6.17
CA GLY A 21 -12.73 7.59 -7.40
C GLY A 21 -11.92 8.81 -7.83
N ILE A 22 -12.49 9.55 -8.81
CA ILE A 22 -11.83 10.65 -9.55
C ILE A 22 -12.09 12.03 -8.91
N CYS A 23 -12.65 12.06 -7.69
CA CYS A 23 -13.15 13.29 -7.08
C CYS A 23 -12.03 14.26 -6.65
N TYR A 24 -12.32 15.56 -6.78
CA TYR A 24 -11.48 16.72 -6.51
C TYR A 24 -11.06 16.84 -5.03
N SER A 25 -10.19 15.95 -4.55
CA SER A 25 -9.82 15.81 -3.13
C SER A 25 -8.82 16.85 -2.61
N ARG A 26 -8.38 17.80 -3.44
CA ARG A 26 -7.42 18.85 -3.01
C ARG A 26 -7.88 19.54 -1.72
N PHE A 27 -9.18 19.72 -1.58
CA PHE A 27 -9.80 20.30 -0.40
C PHE A 27 -9.77 19.36 0.81
N LEU A 28 -10.00 18.06 0.60
CA LEU A 28 -9.97 17.07 1.67
C LEU A 28 -8.57 16.91 2.27
N LEU A 29 -7.51 16.82 1.45
CA LEU A 29 -6.13 16.75 1.97
C LEU A 29 -5.77 17.99 2.78
N ARG A 30 -6.19 19.18 2.33
CA ARG A 30 -5.97 20.44 3.04
C ARG A 30 -6.70 20.48 4.37
N SER A 31 -7.98 20.12 4.38
CA SER A 31 -8.78 20.05 5.60
C SER A 31 -8.20 19.06 6.60
N LEU A 32 -7.92 17.81 6.21
CA LEU A 32 -7.30 16.83 7.11
C LEU A 32 -5.95 17.32 7.66
N THR A 33 -5.14 18.00 6.84
CA THR A 33 -3.88 18.59 7.29
C THR A 33 -4.09 19.70 8.33
N ALA A 34 -5.11 20.55 8.13
CA ALA A 34 -5.42 21.66 9.03
C ALA A 34 -5.94 21.15 10.38
N ASN A 35 -6.86 20.18 10.36
CA ASN A 35 -7.54 19.72 11.58
C ASN A 35 -6.72 18.70 12.38
N ARG A 36 -5.72 18.08 11.76
CA ARG A 36 -4.86 17.04 12.36
C ARG A 36 -5.65 15.98 13.14
N PRO A 37 -6.71 15.41 12.55
CA PRO A 37 -7.53 14.45 13.28
C PRO A 37 -6.70 13.19 13.60
N PRO A 38 -7.08 12.42 14.64
CA PRO A 38 -6.39 11.21 15.07
C PRO A 38 -6.66 10.03 14.11
N LEU A 39 -6.35 10.22 12.83
CA LEU A 39 -6.58 9.24 11.78
C LEU A 39 -5.77 7.98 12.05
N ARG A 40 -6.45 6.85 12.03
CA ARG A 40 -5.85 5.51 12.12
C ARG A 40 -5.77 4.86 10.76
N ARG A 41 -6.78 5.09 9.90
CA ARG A 41 -6.86 4.55 8.54
C ARG A 41 -7.06 5.65 7.52
N LEU A 42 -6.26 5.60 6.47
CA LEU A 42 -6.33 6.50 5.33
C LEU A 42 -6.27 5.68 4.04
N ALA A 43 -7.29 5.81 3.19
CA ALA A 43 -7.27 5.28 1.82
C ALA A 43 -7.33 6.43 0.82
N LEU A 44 -6.33 6.52 -0.05
CA LEU A 44 -6.24 7.57 -1.07
C LEU A 44 -6.25 6.98 -2.48
N GLY A 45 -7.16 7.51 -3.29
CA GLY A 45 -7.25 7.23 -4.72
C GLY A 45 -6.39 8.15 -5.59
N HIS A 46 -6.99 8.63 -6.68
CA HIS A 46 -6.36 9.33 -7.82
C HIS A 46 -5.48 10.56 -7.53
N GLU A 47 -5.37 10.96 -6.27
CA GLU A 47 -5.04 12.31 -5.86
C GLU A 47 -3.57 12.45 -5.41
N LEU A 48 -2.93 11.32 -5.11
CA LEU A 48 -1.49 11.23 -4.83
C LEU A 48 -0.62 11.80 -5.95
N GLY A 49 -0.96 11.49 -7.21
CA GLY A 49 -0.17 11.90 -8.37
C GLY A 49 -0.19 13.41 -8.64
N LYS A 50 -1.12 14.18 -8.04
CA LYS A 50 -1.24 15.62 -8.31
C LYS A 50 -0.37 16.49 -7.40
N SER A 51 0.01 16.02 -6.21
CA SER A 51 0.91 16.76 -5.32
C SER A 51 1.47 15.89 -4.19
N LEU A 52 2.67 15.34 -4.43
CA LEU A 52 3.43 14.60 -3.41
C LEU A 52 3.72 15.45 -2.16
N ARG A 53 3.89 16.77 -2.32
CA ARG A 53 4.09 17.71 -1.21
C ARG A 53 2.89 17.75 -0.26
N ASN A 54 1.66 17.78 -0.80
CA ASN A 54 0.45 17.76 0.02
C ASN A 54 0.32 16.43 0.75
N PHE A 55 0.64 15.32 0.10
CA PHE A 55 0.67 14.01 0.74
C PHE A 55 1.67 13.96 1.90
N ALA A 56 2.93 14.38 1.69
CA ALA A 56 3.94 14.45 2.73
C ALA A 56 3.51 15.35 3.91
N THR A 57 2.79 16.43 3.62
CA THR A 57 2.30 17.35 4.65
C THR A 57 1.15 16.74 5.45
N LEU A 58 0.20 16.07 4.80
CA LEU A 58 -0.86 15.32 5.46
C LEU A 58 -0.30 14.24 6.38
N LEU A 59 0.68 13.48 5.89
CA LEU A 59 1.34 12.44 6.65
C LEU A 59 1.96 13.03 7.92
N ARG A 60 2.78 14.08 7.81
CA ARG A 60 3.35 14.77 8.99
C ARG A 60 2.28 15.32 9.96
N ALA A 61 1.15 15.77 9.43
CA ALA A 61 0.04 16.30 10.23
C ALA A 61 -0.75 15.22 10.98
N CYS A 62 -0.74 13.96 10.50
CA CYS A 62 -1.51 12.85 11.04
C CYS A 62 -0.60 11.65 11.38
N PRO A 63 0.25 11.76 12.42
CA PRO A 63 1.23 10.73 12.76
C PRO A 63 0.61 9.42 13.27
N SER A 64 -0.67 9.43 13.66
CA SER A 64 -1.41 8.26 14.16
C SER A 64 -1.82 7.26 13.08
N ILE A 65 -1.59 7.58 11.78
CA ILE A 65 -1.99 6.71 10.67
C ILE A 65 -1.21 5.40 10.74
N THR A 66 -1.91 4.31 11.01
CA THR A 66 -1.35 2.95 11.09
C THR A 66 -1.71 2.11 9.86
N HIS A 67 -2.79 2.46 9.17
CA HIS A 67 -3.26 1.78 7.97
C HIS A 67 -3.29 2.77 6.81
N LEU A 68 -2.41 2.55 5.82
CA LEU A 68 -2.41 3.32 4.59
C LEU A 68 -2.73 2.41 3.40
N ASP A 69 -3.72 2.83 2.63
CA ASP A 69 -4.13 2.17 1.40
C ASP A 69 -3.99 3.14 0.22
N LEU A 70 -3.05 2.83 -0.69
CA LEU A 70 -2.81 3.60 -1.90
C LEU A 70 -3.21 2.83 -3.16
N SER A 71 -3.98 1.75 -3.02
CA SER A 71 -4.31 0.86 -4.14
C SER A 71 -5.04 1.53 -5.29
N SER A 72 -5.80 2.58 -4.96
CA SER A 72 -6.57 3.37 -5.92
C SER A 72 -5.77 4.55 -6.48
N ALA A 73 -4.49 4.70 -6.11
CA ALA A 73 -3.64 5.79 -6.56
C ALA A 73 -3.40 5.76 -8.06
N ARG A 74 -3.22 6.94 -8.66
CA ARG A 74 -2.90 7.05 -10.10
C ARG A 74 -1.50 6.64 -10.43
N GLU A 75 -0.60 6.98 -9.54
CA GLU A 75 0.79 6.71 -9.70
C GLU A 75 1.36 6.53 -8.31
N ILE A 76 2.11 5.44 -8.15
CA ILE A 76 2.94 5.20 -6.98
C ILE A 76 4.35 5.06 -7.54
N SER A 77 5.17 6.07 -7.28
CA SER A 77 6.55 6.16 -7.76
C SER A 77 7.54 6.02 -6.60
N ASP A 78 8.84 5.89 -6.91
CA ASP A 78 9.90 5.90 -5.88
C ASP A 78 9.88 7.16 -5.02
N ALA A 79 9.47 8.30 -5.58
CA ALA A 79 9.28 9.53 -4.83
C ALA A 79 8.15 9.40 -3.79
N THR A 80 7.09 8.66 -4.13
CA THR A 80 6.02 8.32 -3.17
C THR A 80 6.56 7.43 -2.05
N LEU A 81 7.35 6.41 -2.39
CA LEU A 81 7.98 5.54 -1.40
C LEU A 81 8.97 6.28 -0.49
N ALA A 82 9.72 7.26 -1.03
CA ALA A 82 10.61 8.10 -0.27
C ALA A 82 9.86 8.91 0.79
N VAL A 83 8.71 9.50 0.45
CA VAL A 83 7.85 10.19 1.43
C VAL A 83 7.33 9.24 2.50
N LEU A 84 6.98 8.00 2.13
CA LEU A 84 6.54 6.99 3.10
C LEU A 84 7.65 6.58 4.06
N LYS A 85 8.89 6.55 3.59
CA LYS A 85 10.08 6.23 4.39
C LYS A 85 10.24 7.22 5.55
N ASP A 86 9.92 8.50 5.36
CA ASP A 86 10.15 9.54 6.37
C ASP A 86 9.00 9.71 7.38
N HIS A 87 7.92 8.92 7.27
CA HIS A 87 6.77 8.96 8.17
C HIS A 87 6.84 7.89 9.29
N PRO A 88 6.23 8.12 10.47
CA PRO A 88 6.06 7.12 11.52
C PRO A 88 5.58 5.74 11.03
N PRO A 89 6.08 4.67 11.67
CA PRO A 89 5.88 3.30 11.21
C PRO A 89 4.41 2.88 11.23
N ARG A 90 4.04 2.11 10.21
CA ARG A 90 2.67 1.65 9.96
C ARG A 90 2.55 0.16 10.16
N THR A 91 1.36 -0.29 10.51
CA THR A 91 1.03 -1.71 10.59
C THR A 91 0.52 -2.27 9.27
N THR A 92 -0.07 -1.44 8.42
CA THR A 92 -0.67 -1.87 7.16
C THR A 92 -0.31 -0.94 6.02
N LEU A 93 0.20 -1.51 4.93
CA LEU A 93 0.55 -0.80 3.71
C LEU A 93 0.01 -1.56 2.49
N ARG A 94 -0.87 -0.92 1.72
CA ARG A 94 -1.32 -1.43 0.41
C ARG A 94 -0.89 -0.52 -0.72
N LEU A 95 -0.24 -1.10 -1.72
CA LEU A 95 0.30 -0.47 -2.92
C LEU A 95 -0.11 -1.22 -4.20
N HIS A 96 -1.10 -2.12 -4.14
CA HIS A 96 -1.51 -2.90 -5.31
C HIS A 96 -2.18 -2.02 -6.38
N ALA A 97 -1.98 -2.31 -7.67
CA ALA A 97 -2.53 -1.50 -8.77
C ALA A 97 -3.67 -2.22 -9.49
N HIS A 98 -4.93 -1.93 -9.11
CA HIS A 98 -6.14 -2.59 -9.63
C HIS A 98 -6.91 -1.83 -10.72
N LEU A 99 -6.36 -0.78 -11.33
CA LEU A 99 -7.14 -0.04 -12.31
C LEU A 99 -7.08 -0.70 -13.68
N PHE A 100 -8.19 -1.33 -14.04
CA PHE A 100 -8.52 -1.82 -15.37
C PHE A 100 -9.54 -0.88 -16.01
N ASP A 101 -9.48 -0.72 -17.33
CA ASP A 101 -10.55 -0.06 -18.07
C ASP A 101 -11.75 -1.01 -18.24
N PRO A 102 -12.90 -0.52 -18.71
CA PRO A 102 -14.06 -1.37 -19.00
C PRO A 102 -13.79 -2.46 -20.04
N SER A 103 -12.72 -2.35 -20.83
CA SER A 103 -12.27 -3.38 -21.78
C SER A 103 -11.30 -4.39 -21.15
N GLY A 104 -11.06 -4.31 -19.84
CA GLY A 104 -10.16 -5.20 -19.10
C GLY A 104 -8.68 -4.88 -19.30
N ARG A 105 -8.32 -3.78 -19.99
CA ARG A 105 -6.92 -3.38 -20.12
C ARG A 105 -6.46 -2.71 -18.86
N ARG A 106 -5.24 -3.02 -18.47
CA ARG A 106 -4.59 -2.38 -17.34
C ARG A 106 -4.36 -0.90 -17.65
N LEU A 107 -5.03 -0.03 -16.90
CA LEU A 107 -4.88 1.42 -17.03
C LEU A 107 -3.65 1.97 -16.31
N ARG A 108 -3.07 1.20 -15.37
CA ARG A 108 -2.00 1.68 -14.49
C ARG A 108 -0.96 0.63 -14.17
N GLN A 109 0.29 1.09 -14.13
CA GLN A 109 1.43 0.36 -13.57
C GLN A 109 1.96 1.18 -12.40
N ALA A 110 2.37 0.50 -11.31
CA ALA A 110 3.28 1.12 -10.37
C ALA A 110 4.56 1.51 -11.11
N THR A 111 5.03 2.74 -10.86
CA THR A 111 6.27 3.27 -11.42
C THR A 111 7.42 3.23 -10.41
N PHE A 112 7.15 2.78 -9.17
CA PHE A 112 8.21 2.52 -8.20
C PHE A 112 9.05 1.32 -8.63
N THR A 113 10.33 1.34 -8.28
CA THR A 113 11.29 0.28 -8.59
C THR A 113 11.37 -0.72 -7.46
N THR A 114 11.87 -1.92 -7.75
CA THR A 114 12.25 -2.90 -6.72
C THR A 114 13.17 -2.25 -5.69
N ASN A 115 14.18 -1.49 -6.12
CA ASN A 115 15.11 -0.80 -5.22
C ASN A 115 14.42 0.22 -4.29
N GLY A 116 13.47 1.00 -4.81
CA GLY A 116 12.68 1.94 -4.00
C GLY A 116 11.88 1.22 -2.92
N LEU A 117 11.21 0.13 -3.29
CA LEU A 117 10.45 -0.70 -2.34
C LEU A 117 11.36 -1.36 -1.30
N GLN A 118 12.50 -1.92 -1.70
CA GLN A 118 13.47 -2.49 -0.78
C GLN A 118 13.96 -1.45 0.24
N ARG A 119 14.27 -0.22 -0.19
CA ARG A 119 14.69 0.87 0.71
C ARG A 119 13.60 1.21 1.73
N LEU A 120 12.34 1.26 1.30
CA LEU A 120 11.21 1.49 2.20
C LEU A 120 11.08 0.36 3.23
N LEU A 121 11.10 -0.89 2.77
CA LEU A 121 10.92 -2.06 3.64
C LEU A 121 12.10 -2.28 4.59
N LYS A 122 13.34 -1.99 4.20
CA LYS A 122 14.49 -2.04 5.13
C LYS A 122 14.32 -1.10 6.32
N VAL A 123 13.69 0.05 6.09
CA VAL A 123 13.56 1.11 7.11
C VAL A 123 12.26 1.00 7.91
N ARG A 124 11.21 0.39 7.34
CA ARG A 124 9.86 0.37 7.93
C ARG A 124 9.24 -1.02 8.07
N GLY A 125 9.86 -2.05 7.51
CA GLY A 125 9.35 -3.42 7.50
C GLY A 125 9.16 -4.01 8.89
N SER A 126 9.99 -3.62 9.86
CA SER A 126 9.93 -4.10 11.25
C SER A 126 8.58 -3.93 11.95
N ASN A 127 7.79 -2.95 11.52
CA ASN A 127 6.49 -2.63 12.10
C ASN A 127 5.30 -3.11 11.26
N LEU A 128 5.55 -3.59 10.03
CA LEU A 128 4.49 -4.02 9.13
C LEU A 128 3.90 -5.35 9.60
N LYS A 129 2.57 -5.39 9.68
CA LYS A 129 1.76 -6.60 9.85
C LYS A 129 1.12 -7.04 8.55
N LEU A 130 0.79 -6.09 7.67
CA LEU A 130 0.24 -6.36 6.35
C LEU A 130 1.01 -5.57 5.30
N LEU A 131 1.54 -6.29 4.31
CA LEU A 131 2.08 -5.73 3.08
C LEU A 131 1.31 -6.29 1.89
N ASP A 132 0.69 -5.40 1.13
CA ASP A 132 0.00 -5.76 -0.11
C ASP A 132 0.62 -4.99 -1.27
N ILE A 133 1.37 -5.71 -2.09
CA ILE A 133 1.98 -5.22 -3.33
C ILE A 133 1.51 -6.08 -4.51
N ALA A 134 0.36 -6.74 -4.36
CA ALA A 134 -0.24 -7.55 -5.40
C ALA A 134 -0.42 -6.75 -6.69
N ASP A 135 -0.50 -7.44 -7.82
CA ASP A 135 -0.73 -6.79 -9.10
C ASP A 135 0.28 -5.66 -9.37
N ASN A 136 1.54 -5.80 -8.98
CA ASN A 136 2.61 -4.95 -9.48
C ASN A 136 3.48 -5.81 -10.40
N LEU A 137 3.76 -5.37 -11.63
CA LEU A 137 4.60 -6.12 -12.59
C LEU A 137 6.08 -6.23 -12.15
N LEU A 138 6.37 -5.86 -10.90
CA LEU A 138 7.70 -5.71 -10.32
C LEU A 138 8.16 -6.96 -9.56
N ILE A 139 7.35 -8.02 -9.54
CA ILE A 139 7.67 -9.25 -8.81
C ILE A 139 8.66 -10.04 -9.63
N ASN A 140 9.93 -9.76 -9.37
CA ASN A 140 11.06 -10.48 -9.90
C ASN A 140 11.79 -11.22 -8.76
N TYR A 141 12.75 -12.06 -9.12
CA TYR A 141 13.55 -12.82 -8.16
C TYR A 141 14.27 -11.91 -7.16
N ASP A 142 14.70 -10.70 -7.55
CA ASP A 142 15.37 -9.75 -6.65
C ASP A 142 14.45 -9.23 -5.55
N LEU A 143 13.18 -8.96 -5.87
CA LEU A 143 12.19 -8.55 -4.90
C LEU A 143 11.87 -9.70 -3.94
N LEU A 144 11.68 -10.91 -4.48
CA LEU A 144 11.43 -12.11 -3.67
C LEU A 144 12.59 -12.39 -2.72
N ALA A 145 13.84 -12.31 -3.20
CA ALA A 145 15.04 -12.46 -2.40
C ALA A 145 15.11 -11.38 -1.31
N CYS A 146 14.78 -10.12 -1.62
CA CYS A 146 14.75 -9.08 -0.60
C CYS A 146 13.67 -9.34 0.46
N ILE A 147 12.48 -9.78 0.07
CA ILE A 147 11.39 -10.09 1.02
C ILE A 147 11.81 -11.26 1.92
N ALA A 148 12.46 -12.28 1.37
CA ALA A 148 13.05 -13.36 2.16
C ALA A 148 14.10 -12.83 3.15
N CYS A 149 14.99 -11.91 2.72
CA CYS A 149 15.98 -11.29 3.62
C CYS A 149 15.34 -10.42 4.72
N LEU A 150 14.24 -9.74 4.42
CA LEU A 150 13.51 -8.88 5.36
C LEU A 150 12.83 -9.67 6.48
N SER A 151 12.71 -10.99 6.35
CA SER A 151 12.15 -11.85 7.39
C SER A 151 12.88 -11.70 8.72
N ARG A 152 14.20 -11.47 8.67
CA ARG A 152 15.04 -11.25 9.84
C ARG A 152 14.79 -9.91 10.52
N THR A 153 14.27 -8.94 9.80
CA THR A 153 14.09 -7.56 10.28
C THR A 153 12.62 -7.16 10.42
N SER A 154 11.70 -8.02 10.00
CA SER A 154 10.25 -7.75 9.93
C SER A 154 9.42 -8.83 10.66
N PRO A 155 9.65 -9.06 11.97
CA PRO A 155 9.09 -10.20 12.69
C PRO A 155 7.56 -10.10 12.91
N LEU A 156 6.96 -8.94 12.63
CA LEU A 156 5.55 -8.67 12.86
C LEU A 156 4.67 -8.95 11.65
N LEU A 157 5.24 -9.30 10.48
CA LEU A 157 4.45 -9.50 9.28
C LEU A 157 3.55 -10.74 9.42
N GLU A 158 2.25 -10.52 9.26
CA GLU A 158 1.21 -11.54 9.39
C GLU A 158 0.59 -11.88 8.03
N ILE A 159 0.51 -10.91 7.13
CA ILE A 159 -0.16 -11.01 5.82
C ILE A 159 0.75 -10.40 4.75
N LEU A 160 1.03 -11.18 3.71
CA LEU A 160 1.82 -10.76 2.56
C LEU A 160 1.08 -11.09 1.26
N HIS A 161 0.72 -10.09 0.48
CA HIS A 161 0.16 -10.29 -0.86
C HIS A 161 1.17 -9.84 -1.91
N LEU A 162 1.61 -10.81 -2.71
CA LEU A 162 2.50 -10.60 -3.85
C LEU A 162 1.74 -10.81 -5.16
N GLY A 163 0.84 -11.78 -5.25
CA GLY A 163 0.32 -12.31 -6.50
C GLY A 163 -0.22 -11.31 -7.53
N TYR A 164 0.05 -11.62 -8.80
CA TYR A 164 -0.67 -11.09 -9.96
C TYR A 164 -1.89 -11.98 -10.24
N ARG A 165 -3.02 -11.39 -10.64
CA ARG A 165 -4.23 -12.10 -11.11
C ARG A 165 -4.03 -12.78 -12.47
N GLU A 166 -3.07 -13.68 -12.59
CA GLU A 166 -3.09 -14.64 -13.70
C GLU A 166 -4.12 -15.72 -13.39
N ARG A 167 -5.35 -15.55 -13.91
CA ARG A 167 -6.40 -16.57 -13.82
C ARG A 167 -5.85 -17.90 -14.32
N GLY A 168 -5.88 -18.92 -13.47
CA GLY A 168 -5.59 -20.29 -13.86
C GLY A 168 -4.13 -20.72 -13.73
N ARG A 169 -3.21 -19.88 -13.25
CA ARG A 169 -1.86 -20.37 -12.90
C ARG A 169 -1.97 -21.30 -11.69
N ALA A 170 -1.71 -22.59 -11.91
CA ALA A 170 -1.58 -23.55 -10.83
C ALA A 170 -0.36 -23.21 -9.95
N MET A 171 -0.48 -23.46 -8.65
CA MET A 171 0.64 -23.30 -7.72
C MET A 171 1.72 -24.33 -8.05
N SER A 172 2.94 -23.87 -8.31
CA SER A 172 4.09 -24.73 -8.57
C SER A 172 4.77 -25.19 -7.28
N VAL A 173 5.59 -26.24 -7.36
CA VAL A 173 6.44 -26.69 -6.24
C VAL A 173 7.39 -25.58 -5.78
N ALA A 174 7.87 -24.74 -6.70
CA ALA A 174 8.72 -23.60 -6.38
C ALA A 174 7.97 -22.53 -5.54
N ASP A 175 6.68 -22.30 -5.84
CA ASP A 175 5.85 -21.38 -5.06
C ASP A 175 5.66 -21.91 -3.62
N VAL A 176 5.44 -23.22 -3.46
CA VAL A 176 5.31 -23.87 -2.14
C VAL A 176 6.62 -23.78 -1.35
N ALA A 177 7.76 -24.07 -1.98
CA ALA A 177 9.07 -23.95 -1.35
C ALA A 177 9.35 -22.52 -0.89
N PHE A 178 9.05 -21.53 -1.75
CA PHE A 178 9.17 -20.12 -1.42
C PHE A 178 8.28 -19.72 -0.22
N ILE A 179 7.01 -20.14 -0.18
CA ILE A 179 6.11 -19.89 0.96
C ILE A 179 6.68 -20.52 2.24
N SER A 180 7.21 -21.73 2.15
CA SER A 180 7.81 -22.43 3.29
C SER A 180 9.00 -21.65 3.84
N ASP A 181 9.88 -21.14 2.98
CA ASP A 181 11.03 -20.32 3.38
C ASP A 181 10.60 -18.99 4.01
N LEU A 182 9.58 -18.34 3.45
CA LEU A 182 8.98 -17.16 4.06
C LEU A 182 8.43 -17.45 5.46
N LYS A 183 7.66 -18.52 5.64
CA LYS A 183 7.10 -18.87 6.96
C LYS A 183 8.19 -19.16 7.99
N ARG A 184 9.30 -19.79 7.59
CA ARG A 184 10.46 -19.97 8.47
C ARG A 184 11.08 -18.64 8.90
N GLY A 185 11.13 -17.67 7.99
CA GLY A 185 11.67 -16.36 8.27
C GLY A 185 10.73 -15.41 9.03
N TYR A 186 9.42 -15.56 8.85
CA TYR A 186 8.38 -14.70 9.41
C TYR A 186 7.47 -15.52 10.33
N PRO A 187 7.76 -15.61 11.64
CA PRO A 187 7.08 -16.54 12.54
C PRO A 187 5.59 -16.24 12.75
N LYS A 188 5.13 -15.01 12.46
CA LYS A 188 3.73 -14.59 12.55
C LYS A 188 2.97 -14.67 11.23
N LEU A 189 3.64 -15.05 10.13
CA LEU A 189 3.08 -15.06 8.80
C LEU A 189 2.02 -16.18 8.67
N ARG A 190 0.76 -15.75 8.58
CA ARG A 190 -0.40 -16.63 8.49
C ARG A 190 -1.02 -16.66 7.11
N ASN A 191 -0.85 -15.60 6.31
CA ASN A 191 -1.43 -15.50 4.98
C ASN A 191 -0.38 -15.03 3.94
N VAL A 192 -0.23 -15.79 2.87
CA VAL A 192 0.61 -15.45 1.71
C VAL A 192 -0.21 -15.61 0.43
N GLY A 193 -0.46 -14.50 -0.26
CA GLY A 193 -1.16 -14.51 -1.55
C GLY A 193 -0.16 -14.46 -2.71
N LEU A 194 -0.08 -15.54 -3.51
CA LEU A 194 0.80 -15.64 -4.69
C LEU A 194 0.06 -15.61 -6.04
N GLY A 195 -1.28 -15.44 -6.07
CA GLY A 195 -2.00 -15.23 -7.33
C GLY A 195 -3.26 -16.07 -7.56
N THR A 196 -3.93 -16.57 -6.52
CA THR A 196 -5.30 -17.08 -6.61
C THR A 196 -6.05 -16.76 -5.31
N TRP A 197 -7.22 -16.12 -5.42
CA TRP A 197 -8.24 -16.23 -4.39
C TRP A 197 -9.25 -17.23 -4.93
N LEU A 198 -9.32 -18.42 -4.34
CA LEU A 198 -10.58 -19.15 -4.37
C LEU A 198 -11.53 -18.35 -3.48
N GLN A 199 -12.54 -17.72 -4.09
CA GLN A 199 -13.68 -17.23 -3.34
C GLN A 199 -14.33 -18.46 -2.69
N SER A 200 -14.22 -18.55 -1.37
CA SER A 200 -15.16 -19.30 -0.53
C SER A 200 -16.27 -18.37 -0.09
#